data_AF-A0A520TEK0-F1
#
_entry.id   AF-A0A520TEK0-F1
#
_cell.length_a   1.000
_cell.length_b   1.000
_cell.length_c   1.000
_cell.angle_alpha   90.00
_cell.angle_beta   90.00
_cell.angle_gamma   90.00
#
_symmetry.space_group_name_H-M   'P 1'
#
loop_
_entity.id
_entity.type
_entity.pdbx_description
1 polymer ?
#
loop_
_entity_poly.entity_id
_entity_poly.type
_entity_poly.pdbx_seq_one_letter_code
_entity_poly.pdbx_strand_id
1 'polypeptide(L)'
;MHLKITPKPSDNFGKLRDRRIKYVIIHYTGMKNQKSAIKRLQSKVAKVSCHYLISRGGKVYQMVQDQDIAWHAGKSRWGKDINLNFKSIGIELVNKGFESFPNKQIVALIKILKILKKKYKIKPSYILGHEDISPGRKIDPGPKFPWKILHNHKLTKKH
;
A
#
# COMPACT_ATOMS: atom_id res chain seq x y z
N MET A 1 10.67 10.16 17.12
CA MET A 1 10.96 8.71 16.96
C MET A 1 10.96 8.33 15.48
N HIS A 2 12.09 7.80 15.00
CA HIS A 2 12.27 7.34 13.62
C HIS A 2 11.41 6.09 13.35
N LEU A 3 10.78 5.98 12.18
CA LEU A 3 10.01 4.79 11.80
C LEU A 3 11.00 3.67 11.43
N LYS A 4 11.03 2.59 12.20
CA LYS A 4 11.86 1.41 11.86
C LYS A 4 11.19 0.61 10.73
N ILE A 5 11.88 0.51 9.60
CA ILE A 5 11.48 -0.30 8.44
C ILE A 5 12.36 -1.55 8.42
N THR A 6 11.74 -2.73 8.40
CA THR A 6 12.45 -4.02 8.40
C THR A 6 12.49 -4.60 6.98
N PRO A 7 13.64 -4.94 6.40
CA PRO A 7 13.68 -5.64 5.12
C PRO A 7 12.96 -6.99 5.17
N LYS A 8 12.13 -7.26 4.18
CA LYS A 8 11.49 -8.57 3.94
C LYS A 8 11.27 -8.78 2.44
N PRO A 9 12.36 -8.88 1.66
CA PRO A 9 12.33 -8.72 0.21
C PRO A 9 11.42 -9.75 -0.48
N SER A 10 10.76 -9.33 -1.55
CA SER A 10 10.06 -10.19 -2.50
C SER A 10 10.75 -10.10 -3.85
N ASP A 11 10.91 -11.23 -4.53
CA ASP A 11 11.47 -11.29 -5.89
C ASP A 11 10.42 -10.92 -6.96
N ASN A 12 9.17 -10.68 -6.56
CA ASN A 12 8.07 -10.33 -7.46
C ASN A 12 8.09 -8.82 -7.75
N PHE A 13 9.02 -8.36 -8.58
CA PHE A 13 9.05 -6.96 -9.01
C PHE A 13 9.57 -6.83 -10.45
N GLY A 14 9.18 -5.73 -11.09
CA GLY A 14 9.80 -5.27 -12.34
C GLY A 14 10.76 -4.12 -12.09
N LYS A 15 11.62 -3.81 -13.06
CA LYS A 15 12.48 -2.62 -13.01
C LYS A 15 11.98 -1.57 -14.01
N LEU A 16 12.13 -0.31 -13.66
CA LEU A 16 11.94 0.80 -14.58
C LEU A 16 12.94 1.90 -14.26
N ARG A 17 13.71 2.29 -15.27
CA ARG A 17 14.66 3.39 -15.15
C ARG A 17 13.90 4.70 -14.89
N ASP A 18 14.40 5.50 -13.94
CA ASP A 18 13.87 6.82 -13.61
C ASP A 18 12.36 6.83 -13.28
N ARG A 19 11.91 5.80 -12.54
CA ARG A 19 10.51 5.61 -12.17
C ARG A 19 9.97 6.80 -11.38
N ARG A 20 9.01 7.52 -11.98
CA ARG A 20 8.29 8.61 -11.30
C ARG A 20 7.12 8.09 -10.45
N ILE A 21 7.29 8.13 -9.14
CA ILE A 21 6.23 7.83 -8.17
C ILE A 21 5.29 9.03 -8.04
N LYS A 22 4.00 8.79 -8.29
CA LYS A 22 2.93 9.79 -8.22
C LYS A 22 1.84 9.44 -7.22
N TYR A 23 1.65 8.16 -6.93
CA TYR A 23 0.54 7.64 -6.14
C TYR A 23 0.99 6.77 -4.96
N VAL A 24 0.13 6.68 -3.94
CA VAL A 24 0.13 5.59 -2.97
C VAL A 24 -1.21 4.88 -3.03
N ILE A 25 -1.19 3.55 -3.15
CA ILE A 25 -2.39 2.72 -3.13
C ILE A 25 -2.37 1.87 -1.86
N ILE A 26 -3.42 2.01 -1.05
CA ILE A 26 -3.62 1.29 0.20
C ILE A 26 -4.44 0.03 -0.08
N HIS A 27 -4.01 -1.09 0.49
CA HIS A 27 -4.61 -2.41 0.36
C HIS A 27 -4.82 -3.03 1.74
N TYR A 28 -5.66 -4.06 1.81
CA TYR A 28 -5.53 -5.09 2.83
C TYR A 28 -5.07 -6.41 2.19
N THR A 29 -4.45 -7.29 2.99
CA THR A 29 -3.92 -8.54 2.47
C THR A 29 -4.98 -9.62 2.21
N GLY A 30 -6.09 -9.60 2.97
CA GLY A 30 -7.15 -10.61 2.90
C GLY A 30 -6.69 -11.96 3.48
N MET A 31 -5.60 -11.95 4.24
CA MET A 31 -4.95 -13.16 4.75
C MET A 31 -5.20 -13.32 6.25
N LYS A 32 -5.26 -14.58 6.71
CA LYS A 32 -5.51 -14.92 8.12
C LYS A 32 -4.52 -14.28 9.09
N ASN A 33 -3.26 -14.13 8.69
CA ASN A 33 -2.18 -13.58 9.52
C ASN A 33 -1.01 -13.06 8.69
N GLN A 34 -0.04 -12.45 9.39
CA GLN A 34 1.18 -11.87 8.79
C GLN A 34 2.02 -12.92 8.04
N LYS A 35 2.16 -14.15 8.57
CA LYS A 35 2.97 -15.21 7.94
C LYS A 35 2.37 -15.59 6.58
N SER A 36 1.05 -15.77 6.50
CA SER A 36 0.36 -16.05 5.24
C SER A 36 0.45 -14.88 4.26
N ALA A 37 0.34 -13.63 4.72
CA ALA A 37 0.52 -12.45 3.88
C ALA A 37 1.91 -12.39 3.25
N ILE A 38 2.96 -12.55 4.06
CA ILE A 38 4.35 -12.56 3.57
C ILE A 38 4.56 -13.69 2.57
N LYS A 39 4.09 -14.92 2.88
CA LYS A 39 4.20 -16.07 1.97
C LYS A 39 3.54 -15.79 0.61
N ARG A 40 2.35 -15.17 0.62
CA ARG A 40 1.63 -14.81 -0.62
C ARG A 40 2.40 -13.77 -1.43
N LEU A 41 2.88 -12.70 -0.77
CA LEU A 41 3.57 -11.58 -1.41
C LEU A 41 4.99 -11.94 -1.90
N GLN A 42 5.56 -13.05 -1.45
CA GLN A 42 6.85 -13.61 -1.91
C GLN A 42 6.67 -14.81 -2.87
N SER A 43 5.46 -15.29 -3.10
CA SER A 43 5.24 -16.48 -3.90
C SER A 43 5.41 -16.18 -5.39
N LYS A 44 6.34 -16.91 -6.04
CA LYS A 44 6.56 -16.84 -7.49
C LYS A 44 5.34 -17.29 -8.30
N VAL A 45 4.50 -18.17 -7.73
CA VAL A 45 3.23 -18.60 -8.34
C VAL A 45 2.18 -17.50 -8.24
N ALA A 46 2.13 -16.81 -7.09
CA ALA A 46 1.15 -15.76 -6.85
C ALA A 46 1.31 -14.54 -7.76
N LYS A 47 2.57 -14.21 -8.12
CA LYS A 47 2.94 -13.04 -8.95
C LYS A 47 2.27 -11.74 -8.46
N VAL A 48 2.25 -11.55 -7.14
CA VAL A 48 1.84 -10.30 -6.49
C VAL A 48 2.87 -9.89 -5.45
N SER A 49 2.97 -8.60 -5.19
CA SER A 49 3.84 -8.01 -4.17
C SER A 49 3.35 -6.62 -3.80
N CYS A 50 3.98 -6.02 -2.80
CA CYS A 50 3.79 -4.62 -2.43
C CYS A 50 5.15 -4.00 -2.09
N HIS A 51 5.21 -2.68 -1.92
CA HIS A 51 6.46 -2.04 -1.49
C HIS A 51 6.58 -2.13 0.02
N TYR A 52 5.47 -1.89 0.73
CA TYR A 52 5.42 -1.95 2.19
C TYR A 52 4.29 -2.86 2.68
N LEU A 53 4.58 -3.68 3.69
CA LEU A 53 3.59 -4.45 4.44
C LEU A 53 3.58 -3.97 5.89
N ILE A 54 2.41 -3.66 6.44
CA ILE A 54 2.26 -3.24 7.84
C ILE A 54 1.51 -4.31 8.62
N SER A 55 2.17 -4.86 9.63
CA SER A 55 1.55 -5.83 10.53
C SER A 55 0.46 -5.20 11.39
N ARG A 56 -0.40 -6.04 11.97
CA ARG A 56 -1.37 -5.61 12.97
C ARG A 56 -0.73 -4.92 14.18
N GLY A 57 0.51 -5.28 14.52
CA GLY A 57 1.30 -4.67 15.59
C GLY A 57 1.97 -3.33 15.21
N GLY A 58 1.82 -2.87 13.96
CA GLY A 58 2.43 -1.62 13.48
C GLY A 58 3.88 -1.77 13.01
N LYS A 59 4.39 -3.00 12.87
CA LYS A 59 5.72 -3.23 12.27
C LYS A 59 5.63 -3.06 10.75
N VAL A 60 6.53 -2.24 10.20
CA VAL A 60 6.59 -1.96 8.77
C VAL A 60 7.70 -2.79 8.14
N TYR A 61 7.37 -3.54 7.09
CA TYR A 61 8.31 -4.30 6.30
C TYR A 61 8.44 -3.69 4.91
N GLN A 62 9.66 -3.55 4.40
CA GLN A 62 9.89 -3.21 2.99
C GLN A 62 10.11 -4.49 2.20
N MET A 63 9.23 -4.73 1.23
CA MET A 63 9.24 -5.94 0.40
C MET A 63 9.79 -5.69 -1.00
N VAL A 64 9.51 -4.53 -1.58
CA VAL A 64 10.05 -4.08 -2.87
C VAL A 64 10.58 -2.67 -2.68
N GLN A 65 11.72 -2.36 -3.30
CA GLN A 65 12.30 -1.01 -3.22
C GLN A 65 11.40 0.01 -3.89
N ASP A 66 11.43 1.27 -3.43
CA ASP A 66 10.52 2.29 -3.98
C ASP A 66 10.69 2.48 -5.50
N GLN A 67 11.90 2.35 -6.04
CA GLN A 67 12.15 2.54 -7.49
C GLN A 67 11.83 1.30 -8.34
N ASP A 68 11.68 0.14 -7.72
CA ASP A 68 11.24 -1.08 -8.38
C ASP A 68 9.70 -1.14 -8.43
N ILE A 69 9.15 -1.83 -9.43
CA ILE A 69 7.71 -1.95 -9.65
C ILE A 69 7.19 -3.17 -8.90
N ALA A 70 6.57 -2.96 -7.73
CA ALA A 70 5.75 -4.01 -7.11
C ALA A 70 4.47 -4.27 -7.90
N TRP A 71 3.97 -5.52 -7.85
CA TRP A 71 2.80 -5.97 -8.59
C TRP A 71 1.56 -6.02 -7.68
N HIS A 72 0.94 -4.85 -7.44
CA HIS A 72 -0.14 -4.72 -6.46
C HIS A 72 -1.47 -4.22 -7.05
N ALA A 73 -1.45 -3.34 -8.05
CA ALA A 73 -2.63 -2.65 -8.58
C ALA A 73 -3.35 -3.43 -9.70
N GLY A 74 -2.61 -4.21 -10.50
CA GLY A 74 -3.16 -4.92 -11.67
C GLY A 74 -3.85 -3.96 -12.67
N LYS A 75 -4.90 -4.45 -13.36
CA LYS A 75 -5.73 -3.61 -14.24
C LYS A 75 -6.39 -2.51 -13.41
N SER A 76 -5.90 -1.28 -13.58
CA SER A 76 -6.24 -0.13 -12.74
C SER A 76 -6.16 1.19 -13.53
N ARG A 77 -6.91 2.20 -13.09
CA ARG A 77 -6.93 3.54 -13.69
C ARG A 77 -7.23 4.62 -12.64
N TRP A 78 -6.60 5.78 -12.76
CA TRP A 78 -6.99 7.00 -12.04
C TRP A 78 -6.78 8.23 -12.92
N GLY A 79 -7.86 8.88 -13.31
CA GLY A 79 -7.83 9.93 -14.33
C GLY A 79 -7.33 9.40 -15.68
N LYS A 80 -6.24 9.98 -16.20
CA LYS A 80 -5.60 9.56 -17.45
C LYS A 80 -4.55 8.45 -17.27
N ASP A 81 -4.13 8.17 -16.04
CA ASP A 81 -3.10 7.16 -15.78
C ASP A 81 -3.73 5.76 -15.70
N ILE A 82 -3.17 4.81 -16.45
CA ILE A 82 -3.54 3.39 -16.46
C ILE A 82 -2.37 2.55 -15.93
N ASN A 83 -2.68 1.34 -15.46
CA ASN A 83 -1.71 0.38 -14.89
C ASN A 83 -0.83 1.02 -13.81
N LEU A 84 -1.46 1.32 -12.68
CA LEU A 84 -0.86 2.19 -11.67
C LEU A 84 0.39 1.60 -11.01
N ASN A 85 0.64 0.29 -11.14
CA ASN A 85 1.90 -0.36 -10.72
C ASN A 85 3.12 0.47 -11.13
N PHE A 86 3.18 1.04 -12.33
CA PHE A 86 4.34 1.81 -12.80
C PHE A 86 4.57 3.12 -12.04
N LYS A 87 3.52 3.72 -11.47
CA LYS A 87 3.56 5.07 -10.89
C LYS A 87 3.20 5.12 -9.41
N SER A 88 3.02 3.97 -8.75
CA SER A 88 2.50 3.93 -7.38
C SER A 88 3.30 3.08 -6.41
N ILE A 89 3.34 3.54 -5.15
CA ILE A 89 3.75 2.72 -4.01
C ILE A 89 2.52 2.00 -3.47
N GLY A 90 2.50 0.67 -3.56
CA GLY A 90 1.53 -0.20 -2.88
C GLY A 90 1.89 -0.45 -1.42
N ILE A 91 0.95 -0.19 -0.51
CA ILE A 91 1.06 -0.47 0.93
C ILE A 91 -0.03 -1.47 1.34
N GLU A 92 0.38 -2.61 1.85
CA GLU A 92 -0.49 -3.68 2.34
C GLU A 92 -0.65 -3.63 3.85
N LEU A 93 -1.89 -3.74 4.33
CA LEU A 93 -2.21 -3.86 5.75
C LEU A 93 -2.63 -5.30 6.05
N VAL A 94 -1.93 -5.98 6.97
CA VAL A 94 -2.35 -7.31 7.42
C VAL A 94 -3.72 -7.21 8.08
N ASN A 95 -4.75 -7.66 7.37
CA ASN A 95 -6.15 -7.61 7.77
C ASN A 95 -6.95 -8.62 6.92
N LYS A 96 -7.96 -9.27 7.51
CA LYS A 96 -8.81 -10.28 6.85
C LYS A 96 -9.85 -9.69 5.87
N GLY A 97 -10.03 -8.37 5.85
CA GLY A 97 -10.95 -7.63 4.98
C GLY A 97 -12.29 -7.28 5.62
N PHE A 98 -12.74 -8.05 6.62
CA PHE A 98 -14.02 -7.83 7.32
C PHE A 98 -13.87 -7.32 8.76
N GLU A 99 -12.67 -6.88 9.15
CA GLU A 99 -12.36 -6.46 10.53
C GLU A 99 -11.77 -5.04 10.57
N SER A 100 -11.87 -4.40 11.74
CA SER A 100 -11.26 -3.08 11.96
C SER A 100 -9.72 -3.16 11.97
N PHE A 101 -9.08 -2.04 11.65
CA PHE A 101 -7.63 -1.91 11.64
C PHE A 101 -7.11 -1.46 13.02
N PRO A 102 -6.17 -2.18 13.65
CA PRO A 102 -5.62 -1.76 14.94
C PRO A 102 -4.96 -0.38 14.90
N ASN A 103 -5.11 0.40 15.98
CA ASN A 103 -4.53 1.75 16.08
C ASN A 103 -3.01 1.77 15.81
N LYS A 104 -2.26 0.78 16.30
CA LYS A 104 -0.81 0.65 16.04
C LYS A 104 -0.49 0.54 14.54
N GLN A 105 -1.33 -0.18 13.79
CA GLN A 105 -1.20 -0.32 12.34
C GLN A 105 -1.49 0.99 11.61
N ILE A 106 -2.54 1.71 12.00
CA ILE A 106 -2.89 3.02 11.41
C ILE A 106 -1.84 4.09 11.75
N VAL A 107 -1.32 4.11 12.97
CA VAL A 107 -0.22 5.01 13.37
C VAL A 107 1.04 4.76 12.52
N ALA A 108 1.38 3.50 12.27
CA ALA A 108 2.50 3.15 11.40
C ALA A 108 2.26 3.59 9.95
N LEU A 109 1.03 3.39 9.44
CA LEU A 109 0.61 3.84 8.11
C LEU A 109 0.76 5.35 7.96
N ILE A 110 0.25 6.14 8.92
CA ILE A 110 0.39 7.61 8.92
C ILE A 110 1.86 8.02 8.85
N LYS A 111 2.73 7.38 9.64
CA LYS A 111 4.17 7.68 9.66
C LYS A 111 4.81 7.43 8.29
N ILE A 112 4.57 6.27 7.68
CA ILE A 112 5.16 5.98 6.36
C ILE A 112 4.56 6.84 5.24
N LEU A 113 3.25 7.12 5.28
CA LEU A 113 2.62 8.01 4.31
C LEU A 113 3.21 9.42 4.38
N LYS A 114 3.48 9.96 5.57
CA LYS A 114 4.15 11.27 5.72
C LYS A 114 5.55 11.27 5.08
N ILE A 115 6.32 10.20 5.28
CA ILE A 115 7.66 10.04 4.70
C ILE A 115 7.57 10.00 3.16
N LEU A 116 6.75 9.12 2.61
CA LEU A 116 6.59 8.95 1.16
C LEU A 116 6.03 10.21 0.50
N LYS A 117 5.04 10.85 1.14
CA LYS A 117 4.46 12.12 0.68
C LYS A 117 5.52 13.20 0.56
N LYS A 118 6.37 13.36 1.58
CA LYS A 118 7.47 14.34 1.55
C LYS A 118 8.51 13.98 0.49
N LYS A 119 8.97 12.72 0.48
CA LYS A 119 10.03 12.22 -0.42
C LYS A 119 9.65 12.38 -1.90
N TYR A 120 8.42 12.04 -2.26
CA TYR A 120 7.96 11.99 -3.66
C TYR A 120 6.98 13.10 -4.03
N LYS A 121 6.78 14.10 -3.14
CA LYS A 121 5.85 15.23 -3.34
C LYS A 121 4.43 14.76 -3.74
N ILE A 122 3.96 13.67 -3.12
CA ILE A 122 2.65 13.06 -3.45
C ILE A 122 1.53 13.98 -2.98
N LYS A 123 0.56 14.24 -3.86
CA LYS A 123 -0.62 15.05 -3.51
C LYS A 123 -1.58 14.22 -2.65
N PRO A 124 -2.30 14.81 -1.67
CA PRO A 124 -3.30 14.06 -0.89
C PRO A 124 -4.38 13.37 -1.74
N SER A 125 -4.74 13.95 -2.88
CA SER A 125 -5.68 13.35 -3.84
C SER A 125 -5.14 12.10 -4.56
N TYR A 126 -3.87 11.74 -4.36
CA TYR A 126 -3.20 10.57 -4.95
C TYR A 126 -2.83 9.51 -3.90
N ILE A 127 -3.36 9.62 -2.68
CA ILE A 127 -3.37 8.54 -1.68
C ILE A 127 -4.78 7.92 -1.68
N LEU A 128 -4.87 6.75 -2.31
CA LEU A 128 -6.13 6.11 -2.72
C LEU A 128 -6.20 4.67 -2.18
N GLY A 129 -7.40 4.10 -2.16
CA GLY A 129 -7.63 2.67 -1.98
C GLY A 129 -7.52 1.91 -3.29
N HIS A 130 -7.41 0.59 -3.22
CA HIS A 130 -7.49 -0.26 -4.41
C HIS A 130 -8.87 -0.20 -5.07
N GLU A 131 -9.93 -0.04 -4.26
CA GLU A 131 -11.30 0.16 -4.70
C GLU A 131 -11.46 1.38 -5.64
N ASP A 132 -10.71 2.45 -5.37
CA ASP A 132 -10.81 3.71 -6.11
C ASP A 132 -10.26 3.58 -7.54
N ILE A 133 -9.22 2.77 -7.69
CA ILE A 133 -8.50 2.62 -8.96
C ILE A 133 -8.99 1.42 -9.78
N SER A 134 -9.91 0.62 -9.23
CA SER A 134 -10.42 -0.63 -9.82
C SER A 134 -11.86 -0.90 -9.40
N PRO A 135 -12.79 0.05 -9.64
CA PRO A 135 -14.19 -0.09 -9.25
C PRO A 135 -14.82 -1.34 -9.87
N GLY A 136 -15.63 -2.05 -9.08
CA GLY A 136 -16.27 -3.31 -9.46
C GLY A 136 -15.37 -4.56 -9.43
N ARG A 137 -14.03 -4.40 -9.42
CA ARG A 137 -13.08 -5.52 -9.34
C ARG A 137 -12.47 -5.70 -7.94
N LYS A 138 -12.25 -4.59 -7.24
CA LYS A 138 -11.58 -4.56 -5.93
C LYS A 138 -12.40 -3.76 -4.94
N ILE A 139 -12.36 -4.19 -3.69
CA ILE A 139 -13.11 -3.60 -2.58
C ILE A 139 -12.21 -3.22 -1.40
N ASP A 140 -10.90 -3.46 -1.50
CA ASP A 140 -9.92 -3.13 -0.47
C ASP A 140 -9.40 -1.68 -0.61
N PRO A 141 -9.10 -0.97 0.50
CA PRO A 141 -9.09 -1.43 1.89
C PRO A 141 -10.48 -1.49 2.57
N GLY A 142 -11.54 -1.14 1.86
CA GLY A 142 -12.93 -1.42 2.25
C GLY A 142 -13.52 -0.47 3.29
N PRO A 143 -14.82 -0.64 3.60
CA PRO A 143 -15.58 0.32 4.39
C PRO A 143 -15.12 0.46 5.84
N LYS A 144 -14.39 -0.53 6.36
CA LYS A 144 -13.83 -0.51 7.73
C LYS A 144 -12.49 0.24 7.81
N PHE A 145 -11.92 0.67 6.69
CA PHE A 145 -10.70 1.45 6.68
C PHE A 145 -10.95 2.90 7.12
N PRO A 146 -10.22 3.43 8.11
CA PRO A 146 -10.56 4.71 8.73
C PRO A 146 -10.02 5.91 7.94
N TRP A 147 -10.58 6.17 6.75
CA TRP A 147 -10.19 7.28 5.88
C TRP A 147 -10.18 8.64 6.60
N LYS A 148 -11.17 8.90 7.46
CA LYS A 148 -11.26 10.12 8.31
C LYS A 148 -9.99 10.41 9.12
N ILE A 149 -9.33 9.38 9.64
CA ILE A 149 -8.09 9.56 10.42
C ILE A 149 -6.99 10.10 9.50
N LEU A 150 -6.83 9.54 8.30
CA LEU A 150 -5.84 10.02 7.32
C LEU A 150 -6.20 11.42 6.81
N HIS A 151 -7.49 11.72 6.63
CA HIS A 151 -7.99 13.04 6.28
C HIS A 151 -7.53 14.11 7.28
N ASN A 152 -7.76 13.86 8.56
CA ASN A 152 -7.38 14.78 9.65
C ASN A 152 -5.86 15.02 9.70
N HIS A 153 -5.06 14.06 9.25
CA HIS A 153 -3.62 14.21 9.07
C HIS A 153 -3.18 14.85 7.75
N LYS A 154 -4.11 15.36 6.94
CA LYS A 154 -3.89 15.98 5.62
C LYS A 154 -3.19 15.02 4.65
N LEU A 155 -3.42 13.71 4.79
CA LEU A 155 -2.80 12.67 3.95
C LEU A 155 -3.66 12.31 2.75
N THR A 156 -4.98 12.34 2.88
CA THR A 156 -5.91 12.06 1.77
C THR A 156 -6.96 13.18 1.62
N LYS A 157 -7.73 13.15 0.53
CA LYS A 157 -8.95 13.95 0.36
C LYS A 157 -10.23 13.18 0.71
N LYS A 158 -10.18 11.85 0.84
CA LYS A 158 -11.30 11.03 1.35
C LYS A 158 -11.58 11.40 2.81
N HIS A 159 -12.83 11.34 3.25
CA HIS A 159 -13.27 11.69 4.61
C HIS A 159 -14.16 10.59 5.19
#